data_AF-A0A7C2DN42-F1
#
_entry.id   AF-A0A7C2DN42-F1
#
_cell.length_a   1.000
_cell.length_b   1.000
_cell.length_c   1.000
_cell.angle_alpha   90.00
_cell.angle_beta   90.00
_cell.angle_gamma   90.00
#
_symmetry.space_group_name_H-M   'P 1'
#
loop_
_entity.id
_entity.type
_entity.pdbx_description
1 polymer ?
#
loop_
_entity_poly.entity_id
_entity_poly.type
_entity_poly.pdbx_seq_one_letter_code
_entity_poly.pdbx_strand_id
1 'polypeptide(L)'
;MARKKLAEVGERERRAVGALLRDVRRAAGYRSVERAAATPGCPAARQTIYAYERGGLVPSLAQFLDLVEFYATTPTPDAVSPADLRARAVAAIAAALTLPNYQVSRAVELMRRLQPALEGTEPALKGA
;
A
#
# COMPACT_ATOMS: atom_id res chain seq x y z
N MET A 1 14.17 3.61 27.08
CA MET A 1 13.43 2.44 26.55
C MET A 1 13.98 2.11 25.17
N ALA A 2 14.53 0.91 24.98
CA ALA A 2 15.05 0.50 23.67
C ALA A 2 13.89 0.35 22.68
N ARG A 3 13.90 1.14 21.60
CA ARG A 3 12.94 1.04 20.50
C ARG A 3 13.07 -0.37 19.93
N LYS A 4 12.10 -1.25 20.19
CA LYS A 4 12.07 -2.60 19.62
C LYS A 4 12.20 -2.44 18.11
N LYS A 5 13.33 -2.86 17.54
CA LYS A 5 13.60 -2.77 16.11
C LYS A 5 12.41 -3.45 15.41
N LEU A 6 11.70 -2.71 14.57
CA LEU A 6 10.69 -3.31 13.69
C LEU A 6 11.35 -4.50 12.99
N ALA A 7 10.66 -5.64 12.95
CA ALA A 7 11.16 -6.80 12.21
C ALA A 7 11.54 -6.30 10.82
N GLU A 8 12.79 -6.53 10.42
CA GLU A 8 13.28 -6.06 9.13
C GLU A 8 12.37 -6.65 8.05
N VAL A 9 11.79 -5.77 7.24
CA VAL A 9 10.98 -6.17 6.11
C VAL A 9 11.85 -6.99 5.17
N GLY A 10 11.46 -8.24 4.94
CA GLY A 10 12.20 -9.14 4.07
C GLY A 10 12.31 -8.60 2.65
N GLU A 11 13.37 -8.98 1.94
CA GLU A 11 13.61 -8.53 0.57
C GLU A 11 12.43 -8.85 -0.37
N ARG A 12 11.79 -10.00 -0.16
CA ARG A 12 10.62 -10.43 -0.93
C ARG A 12 9.49 -9.40 -0.82
N GLU A 13 9.17 -8.95 0.38
CA GLU A 13 8.07 -8.02 0.61
C GLU A 13 8.42 -6.61 0.12
N ARG A 14 9.69 -6.19 0.21
CA ARG A 14 10.15 -4.92 -0.39
C ARG A 14 9.97 -4.93 -1.90
N ARG A 15 10.37 -6.01 -2.56
CA ARG A 15 10.18 -6.19 -4.01
C ARG A 15 8.71 -6.28 -4.39
N ALA A 16 7.86 -6.88 -3.54
CA ALA A 16 6.42 -6.94 -3.77
C ALA A 16 5.78 -5.54 -3.80
N VAL A 17 6.09 -4.67 -2.82
CA VAL A 17 5.62 -3.28 -2.81
C VAL A 17 6.11 -2.52 -4.05
N GLY A 18 7.40 -2.68 -4.39
CA GLY A 18 7.98 -2.06 -5.58
C GLY A 18 7.30 -2.49 -6.89
N ALA A 19 6.93 -3.78 -7.00
CA ALA A 19 6.21 -4.31 -8.15
C ALA A 19 4.81 -3.70 -8.29
N LEU A 20 4.06 -3.58 -7.18
CA LEU A 20 2.74 -2.93 -7.17
C LEU A 20 2.82 -1.49 -7.70
N LEU A 21 3.77 -0.69 -7.21
CA LEU A 21 3.96 0.69 -7.71
C LEU A 21 4.33 0.73 -9.18
N ARG A 22 5.25 -0.14 -9.60
CA ARG A 22 5.70 -0.22 -11.00
C ARG A 22 4.55 -0.57 -11.95
N ASP A 23 3.67 -1.48 -11.54
CA ASP A 23 2.54 -1.91 -12.34
C ASP A 23 1.49 -0.81 -12.49
N VAL A 24 1.18 -0.08 -11.42
CA VAL A 24 0.27 1.09 -11.49
C VAL A 24 0.88 2.19 -12.36
N ARG A 25 2.17 2.52 -12.18
CA ARG A 25 2.88 3.51 -13.01
C ARG A 25 2.79 3.16 -14.50
N ARG A 26 3.05 1.90 -14.83
CA ARG A 26 2.99 1.41 -16.22
C ARG A 26 1.58 1.45 -16.78
N ALA A 27 0.58 1.11 -15.98
CA ALA A 27 -0.83 1.20 -16.37
C ALA A 27 -1.27 2.64 -16.61
N ALA A 28 -0.73 3.61 -15.88
CA ALA A 28 -0.92 5.05 -16.12
C ALA A 28 -0.17 5.56 -17.38
N GLY A 29 0.51 4.68 -18.11
CA GLY A 29 1.22 4.97 -19.36
C GLY A 29 2.62 5.58 -19.19
N TYR A 30 3.08 5.79 -17.95
CA TYR A 30 4.46 6.20 -17.68
C TYR A 30 5.44 5.06 -17.94
N ARG A 31 6.03 5.01 -19.14
CA ARG A 31 6.97 3.95 -19.55
C ARG A 31 8.28 3.96 -18.76
N SER A 32 8.75 5.13 -18.34
CA SER A 32 9.96 5.30 -17.51
C SER A 32 9.64 6.05 -16.21
N VAL A 33 10.47 5.81 -15.19
CA VAL A 33 10.42 6.56 -13.92
C VAL A 33 10.75 8.03 -14.15
N GLU A 34 11.61 8.33 -15.12
CA GLU A 34 11.96 9.70 -15.49
C GLU A 34 10.75 10.49 -16.00
N ARG A 35 9.92 9.90 -16.87
CA ARG A 35 8.69 10.56 -17.34
C ARG A 35 7.70 10.82 -16.21
N ALA A 36 7.55 9.87 -15.28
CA ALA A 36 6.71 10.06 -14.10
C ALA A 36 7.22 11.22 -13.24
N ALA A 37 8.52 11.20 -12.87
CA ALA A 37 9.12 12.20 -12.01
C ALA A 37 9.20 13.61 -12.65
N ALA A 38 9.25 13.70 -13.98
CA ALA A 38 9.22 14.96 -14.71
C ALA A 38 7.81 15.57 -14.81
N THR A 39 6.77 14.83 -14.45
CA THR A 39 5.39 15.34 -14.50
C THR A 39 5.13 16.27 -13.31
N PRO A 40 4.58 17.48 -13.52
CA PRO A 40 4.22 18.38 -12.44
C PRO A 40 3.33 17.71 -11.39
N GLY A 41 3.64 17.92 -10.11
CA GLY A 41 2.89 17.34 -9.00
C GLY A 41 3.27 15.90 -8.64
N CYS A 42 4.27 15.29 -9.28
CA CYS A 42 4.77 13.98 -8.88
C CYS A 42 5.32 14.03 -7.43
N PRO A 43 4.85 13.16 -6.51
CA PRO A 43 5.15 13.28 -5.08
C PRO A 43 6.56 12.78 -4.69
N ALA A 44 7.33 12.24 -5.64
CA ALA A 44 8.65 11.69 -5.37
C ALA A 44 9.64 11.94 -6.51
N ALA A 45 10.91 12.14 -6.15
CA ALA A 45 11.99 12.29 -7.12
C ALA A 45 12.28 10.97 -7.87
N ARG A 46 12.86 11.08 -9.07
CA ARG A 46 13.23 9.96 -9.94
C ARG A 46 14.00 8.85 -9.21
N GLN A 47 15.04 9.22 -8.45
CA GLN A 47 15.88 8.27 -7.71
C GLN A 47 15.10 7.52 -6.62
N THR A 48 14.15 8.20 -5.98
CA THR A 48 13.30 7.66 -4.92
C THR A 48 12.33 6.64 -5.49
N ILE A 49 11.63 6.98 -6.58
CA ILE A 49 10.74 6.05 -7.28
C ILE A 49 11.52 4.83 -7.77
N TYR A 50 12.72 5.03 -8.35
CA TYR A 50 13.56 3.93 -8.80
C TYR A 50 13.96 2.99 -7.65
N ALA A 51 14.34 3.55 -6.49
CA ALA A 51 14.68 2.77 -5.30
C ALA A 51 13.48 1.99 -4.75
N TYR A 52 12.28 2.59 -4.74
CA TYR A 52 11.04 1.91 -4.35
C TYR A 52 10.70 0.74 -5.29
N GLU A 53 10.69 0.98 -6.60
CA GLU A 53 10.32 -0.05 -7.59
C GLU A 53 11.29 -1.23 -7.63
N ARG A 54 12.55 -1.01 -7.27
CA ARG A 54 13.58 -2.05 -7.17
C ARG A 54 13.60 -2.77 -5.81
N GLY A 55 12.81 -2.31 -4.84
CA GLY A 55 12.84 -2.82 -3.46
C GLY A 55 14.11 -2.42 -2.67
N GLY A 56 14.89 -1.47 -3.19
CA GLY A 56 16.04 -0.90 -2.48
C GLY A 56 15.63 -0.07 -1.28
N LEU A 57 14.47 0.59 -1.38
CA LEU A 57 13.77 1.28 -0.29
C LEU A 57 12.31 0.84 -0.25
N VAL A 58 11.65 1.00 0.90
CA VAL A 58 10.21 0.79 1.05
C VAL A 58 9.57 2.15 1.33
N PRO A 59 8.58 2.59 0.54
CA PRO A 59 7.83 3.80 0.87
C PRO A 59 7.03 3.60 2.15
N SER A 60 6.85 4.65 2.96
CA SER A 60 5.82 4.65 3.99
C SER A 60 4.43 4.43 3.37
N LEU A 61 3.42 4.05 4.15
CA LEU A 61 2.08 3.85 3.61
C LEU A 61 1.55 5.13 2.94
N ALA A 62 1.75 6.29 3.57
CA ALA A 62 1.37 7.57 2.99
C ALA A 62 2.05 7.82 1.63
N GLN A 63 3.39 7.64 1.56
CA GLN A 63 4.14 7.81 0.31
C GLN A 63 3.68 6.85 -0.80
N PHE A 64 3.33 5.62 -0.44
CA PHE A 64 2.77 4.65 -1.38
C PHE A 64 1.41 5.12 -1.91
N LEU A 65 0.52 5.57 -1.02
CA LEU A 65 -0.80 6.07 -1.38
C LEU A 65 -0.71 7.31 -2.27
N ASP A 66 0.14 8.28 -1.93
CA ASP A 66 0.35 9.50 -2.73
C ASP A 66 0.80 9.17 -4.15
N LEU A 67 1.72 8.21 -4.31
CA LEU A 67 2.18 7.76 -5.64
C LEU A 67 1.08 7.03 -6.42
N VAL A 68 0.31 6.16 -5.77
CA VAL A 68 -0.80 5.45 -6.42
C VAL A 68 -1.89 6.42 -6.85
N GLU A 69 -2.25 7.38 -6.00
CA GLU A 69 -3.20 8.44 -6.31
C GLU A 69 -2.72 9.28 -7.50
N PHE A 70 -1.46 9.73 -7.47
CA PHE A 70 -0.86 10.48 -8.56
C PHE A 70 -0.97 9.74 -9.90
N TYR A 71 -0.58 8.46 -9.94
CA TYR A 71 -0.68 7.65 -11.16
C TYR A 71 -2.12 7.42 -11.62
N ALA A 72 -3.07 7.26 -10.70
CA ALA A 72 -4.48 7.02 -11.03
C ALA A 72 -5.22 8.28 -11.49
N THR A 73 -4.78 9.46 -11.06
CA THR A 73 -5.44 10.75 -11.33
C THR A 73 -4.74 11.58 -12.41
N THR A 74 -3.47 11.30 -12.68
CA THR A 74 -2.66 11.99 -13.71
C THR A 74 -2.16 11.00 -14.77
N PRO A 75 -3.04 10.29 -15.51
CA PRO A 75 -2.61 9.36 -16.54
C PRO A 75 -2.04 10.10 -17.76
N THR A 76 -1.12 9.44 -18.46
CA THR A 76 -0.67 9.87 -19.79
C THR A 76 -1.64 9.39 -20.88
N PRO A 77 -1.57 9.91 -22.12
CA PRO A 77 -2.38 9.42 -23.24
C PRO A 77 -2.19 7.92 -23.55
N ASP A 78 -1.05 7.34 -23.15
CA ASP A 78 -0.71 5.92 -23.36
C ASP A 78 -1.25 5.00 -22.24
N ALA A 79 -2.05 5.53 -21.31
CA ALA A 79 -2.61 4.77 -20.21
C ALA A 79 -3.63 3.72 -20.67
N VAL A 80 -3.87 2.72 -19.82
CA VAL A 80 -5.05 1.85 -19.96
C VAL A 80 -6.33 2.65 -19.73
N SER A 81 -7.50 2.03 -19.95
CA SER A 81 -8.78 2.70 -19.74
C SER A 81 -8.88 3.29 -18.31
N PRO A 82 -9.55 4.44 -18.11
CA PRO A 82 -9.66 5.04 -16.77
C PRO A 82 -10.27 4.11 -15.71
N ALA A 83 -11.23 3.26 -16.12
CA ALA A 83 -11.83 2.27 -15.23
C ALA A 83 -10.81 1.19 -14.81
N ASP A 84 -10.06 0.65 -15.77
CA ASP A 84 -9.02 -0.36 -15.48
C ASP A 84 -7.89 0.21 -14.64
N LEU A 85 -7.50 1.46 -14.88
CA LEU A 85 -6.46 2.14 -14.10
C LEU A 85 -6.88 2.30 -12.64
N ARG A 86 -8.12 2.74 -12.40
CA ARG A 86 -8.68 2.86 -11.04
C ARG A 86 -8.79 1.49 -10.36
N ALA A 87 -9.24 0.46 -11.08
CA ALA A 87 -9.30 -0.90 -10.56
C ALA A 87 -7.90 -1.41 -10.14
N ARG A 88 -6.87 -1.16 -10.97
CA ARG A 88 -5.47 -1.51 -10.65
C ARG A 88 -4.93 -0.74 -9.45
N ALA A 89 -5.26 0.55 -9.32
CA ALA A 89 -4.88 1.36 -8.16
C ALA A 89 -5.50 0.81 -6.87
N VAL A 90 -6.80 0.51 -6.87
CA VAL A 90 -7.49 -0.11 -5.72
C VAL A 90 -6.89 -1.48 -5.39
N ALA A 91 -6.63 -2.32 -6.39
CA ALA A 91 -6.01 -3.62 -6.20
C ALA A 91 -4.60 -3.51 -5.60
N ALA A 92 -3.80 -2.54 -6.04
CA ALA A 92 -2.48 -2.29 -5.48
C ALA A 92 -2.54 -1.85 -4.01
N ILE A 93 -3.48 -0.97 -3.65
CA ILE A 93 -3.71 -0.54 -2.26
C ILE A 93 -4.14 -1.74 -1.40
N ALA A 94 -5.15 -2.50 -1.86
CA ALA A 94 -5.62 -3.67 -1.14
C ALA A 94 -4.50 -4.69 -0.90
N ALA A 95 -3.70 -5.00 -1.93
CA ALA A 95 -2.57 -5.90 -1.82
C ALA A 95 -1.49 -5.36 -0.85
N ALA A 96 -1.14 -4.08 -0.96
CA ALA A 96 -0.16 -3.43 -0.10
C ALA A 96 -0.55 -3.52 1.38
N LEU A 97 -1.82 -3.28 1.72
CA LEU A 97 -2.32 -3.35 3.10
C LEU A 97 -2.25 -4.77 3.70
N THR A 98 -2.20 -5.81 2.88
CA THR A 98 -2.00 -7.19 3.38
C THR A 98 -0.53 -7.53 3.66
N LEU A 99 0.41 -6.71 3.15
CA LEU A 99 1.85 -6.97 3.33
C LEU A 99 2.31 -6.59 4.74
N PRO A 100 3.29 -7.33 5.31
CA PRO A 100 3.84 -7.04 6.63
C PRO A 100 4.43 -5.63 6.77
N ASN A 101 4.82 -5.00 5.66
CA ASN A 101 5.52 -3.72 5.60
C ASN A 101 4.76 -2.60 6.32
N TYR A 102 3.43 -2.63 6.25
CA TYR A 102 2.57 -1.58 6.82
C TYR A 102 1.92 -1.97 8.15
N GLN A 103 2.24 -3.16 8.68
CA GLN A 103 1.79 -3.65 9.98
C GLN A 103 0.26 -3.67 10.18
N VAL A 104 -0.53 -3.52 9.11
CA VAL A 104 -2.00 -3.46 9.20
C VAL A 104 -2.55 -4.79 9.73
N SER A 105 -2.09 -5.93 9.19
CA SER A 105 -2.48 -7.26 9.70
C SER A 105 -2.14 -7.42 11.18
N ARG A 106 -0.97 -6.95 11.61
CA ARG A 106 -0.57 -6.96 13.02
C ARG A 106 -1.45 -6.07 13.89
N ALA A 107 -1.86 -4.90 13.38
CA ALA A 107 -2.80 -4.03 14.07
C ALA A 107 -4.16 -4.72 14.23
N VAL A 108 -4.66 -5.40 13.19
CA VAL A 108 -5.89 -6.20 13.24
C VAL A 108 -5.80 -7.34 14.24
N GLU A 109 -4.69 -8.08 14.28
CA GLU A 109 -4.45 -9.12 15.29
C GLU A 109 -4.39 -8.56 16.71
N LEU A 110 -3.76 -7.39 16.88
CA LEU A 110 -3.74 -6.72 18.17
C LEU A 110 -5.15 -6.29 18.59
N MET A 111 -5.92 -5.70 17.68
CA MET A 111 -7.33 -5.36 17.95
C MET A 111 -8.12 -6.58 18.39
N ARG A 112 -8.00 -7.72 17.70
CA ARG A 112 -8.68 -8.97 18.09
C ARG A 112 -8.32 -9.46 19.50
N ARG A 113 -7.05 -9.29 19.91
CA ARG A 113 -6.62 -9.67 21.27
C ARG A 113 -7.04 -8.67 22.33
N LEU A 114 -7.19 -7.41 21.96
CA LEU A 114 -7.61 -6.32 22.86
C LEU A 114 -9.14 -6.14 22.88
N GLN A 115 -9.87 -6.80 21.97
CA GLN A 115 -11.33 -6.77 21.97
C GLN A 115 -11.83 -7.28 23.33
N PRO A 116 -12.65 -6.49 24.04
CA PRO A 116 -13.24 -6.94 25.29
C PRO A 116 -14.13 -8.15 25.01
N ALA A 117 -14.24 -9.07 25.98
CA ALA A 117 -15.29 -10.06 25.94
C ALA A 117 -16.64 -9.32 25.86
N LEU A 118 -17.53 -9.76 24.98
CA LEU A 118 -18.91 -9.28 24.99
C LEU A 118 -19.55 -9.81 26.28
N GLU A 119 -19.45 -9.07 27.37
CA GLU A 119 -20.30 -9.26 28.55
C GLU A 119 -21.73 -8.93 28.12
N GLY A 120 -22.56 -9.95 27.84
CA GLY A 120 -23.96 -9.70 27.49
C GLY A 120 -24.72 -10.74 26.67
N THR A 121 -24.32 -12.02 26.67
CA THR A 121 -25.22 -13.10 26.26
C THR A 121 -25.15 -14.25 27.25
N GLU A 122 -25.55 -13.98 28.49
CA GLU A 122 -26.23 -15.02 29.26
C GLU A 122 -27.62 -15.19 28.64
N PRO A 123 -28.03 -16.39 28.19
CA PRO A 123 -29.43 -16.62 27.90
C PRO A 123 -30.18 -16.55 29.23
N ALA A 124 -30.98 -15.51 29.40
CA ALA A 124 -32.02 -15.46 30.42
C ALA A 124 -33.10 -16.51 30.08
N LEU A 125 -32.81 -17.76 30.38
CA LEU A 125 -33.78 -18.84 30.46
C LEU A 125 -33.74 -19.39 31.88
N LYS A 126 -34.29 -18.59 32.80
CA LYS A 126 -34.87 -19.09 34.05
C LYS A 126 -36.31 -18.60 34.14
N GLY A 127 -37.23 -19.55 33.97
CA GLY A 127 -38.56 -19.54 34.58
C GLY A 127 -39.64 -18.72 33.88
N ALA A 128 -40.48 -19.41 33.10
CA ALA A 128 -41.93 -19.27 33.15
C ALA A 128 -42.54 -20.64 32.80
#